data_AF-A0A0G2AQL8-F1
#
_entry.id   AF-A0A0G2AQL8-F1
#
_cell.length_a   1.000
_cell.length_b   1.000
_cell.length_c   1.000
_cell.angle_alpha   90.00
_cell.angle_beta   90.00
_cell.angle_gamma   90.00
#
_symmetry.space_group_name_H-M   'P 1'
#
loop_
_entity.id
_entity.type
_entity.pdbx_description
1 polymer ?
#
loop_
_entity_poly.entity_id
_entity_poly.type
_entity_poly.pdbx_seq_one_letter_code
_entity_poly.pdbx_strand_id
1 'polypeptide(L)'
;VEKILEKNLQDVYSRMTPDQQLRFRQTGEATASKIVELMRAVKIKVGAVAQLIVKWLRLIPGVNRYFLEQEAKIKTDKILALKQRRP
;
A
#
# COMPACT_ATOMS: atom_id res chain seq x y z
N VAL A 1 0.03 7.45 6.03
CA VAL A 1 0.34 6.32 5.12
C VAL A 1 -0.92 5.52 4.81
N GLU A 2 -1.67 5.07 5.82
CA GLU A 2 -2.93 4.31 5.65
C GLU A 2 -3.93 4.95 4.67
N LYS A 3 -4.27 6.23 4.84
CA LYS A 3 -5.17 6.94 3.90
C LYS A 3 -4.70 6.90 2.43
N ILE A 4 -3.38 6.84 2.19
CA ILE A 4 -2.83 6.72 0.83
C ILE A 4 -2.99 5.28 0.32
N LEU A 5 -2.77 4.29 1.20
CA LEU A 5 -2.95 2.88 0.89
C LEU A 5 -4.41 2.55 0.58
N GLU A 6 -5.37 3.05 1.35
CA GLU A 6 -6.81 2.82 1.19
C GLU A 6 -7.40 3.43 -0.10
N LYS A 7 -6.87 4.59 -0.53
CA LYS A 7 -7.42 5.35 -1.66
C LYS A 7 -7.60 4.48 -2.92
N ASN A 8 -8.75 4.59 -3.57
CA ASN A 8 -9.14 3.85 -4.79
C ASN A 8 -9.35 2.33 -4.60
N LEU A 9 -9.46 1.83 -3.37
CA LEU A 9 -9.67 0.40 -3.13
C LEU A 9 -11.09 0.06 -2.62
N GLN A 10 -11.96 1.05 -2.42
CA GLN A 10 -13.29 0.84 -1.83
C GLN A 10 -14.14 -0.17 -2.61
N ASP A 11 -14.22 -0.01 -3.93
CA ASP A 11 -15.03 -0.89 -4.79
C ASP A 11 -14.51 -2.33 -4.79
N VAL A 12 -13.18 -2.47 -4.73
CA VAL A 12 -12.49 -3.76 -4.69
C VAL A 12 -12.72 -4.44 -3.33
N TYR A 13 -12.55 -3.70 -2.24
CA TYR A 13 -12.75 -4.18 -0.88
C TYR A 13 -14.20 -4.62 -0.64
N SER A 14 -15.17 -3.86 -1.17
CA SER A 14 -16.60 -4.15 -1.02
C SER A 14 -17.02 -5.44 -1.73
N ARG A 15 -16.23 -5.94 -2.70
CA ARG A 15 -16.47 -7.19 -3.43
C ARG A 15 -15.79 -8.41 -2.79
N MET A 16 -14.98 -8.21 -1.76
CA MET A 16 -14.31 -9.30 -1.04
C MET A 16 -15.25 -9.97 -0.03
N THR A 17 -15.00 -11.24 0.26
CA THR A 17 -15.68 -11.94 1.38
C THR A 17 -15.25 -11.34 2.73
N PRO A 18 -16.03 -11.53 3.81
CA PRO A 18 -15.65 -11.05 5.15
C PRO A 18 -14.25 -11.49 5.60
N ASP A 19 -13.87 -12.75 5.33
CA ASP A 19 -12.54 -13.26 5.67
C ASP A 19 -11.42 -12.60 4.86
N GLN A 20 -11.68 -12.36 3.57
CA GLN A 20 -10.74 -11.65 2.69
C GLN A 20 -10.58 -10.20 3.14
N GLN A 21 -11.68 -9.51 3.48
CA GLN A 21 -11.67 -8.16 4.02
C GLN A 21 -10.87 -8.06 5.32
N LEU A 22 -11.12 -8.98 6.27
CA LEU A 22 -10.39 -9.04 7.53
C LEU A 22 -8.88 -9.21 7.30
N ARG A 23 -8.50 -10.19 6.47
CA ARG A 23 -7.10 -10.44 6.14
C ARG A 23 -6.47 -9.27 5.42
N PHE A 24 -7.17 -8.65 4.48
CA PHE A 24 -6.71 -7.50 3.71
C PHE A 24 -6.47 -6.29 4.61
N ARG A 25 -7.36 -6.03 5.57
CA ARG A 25 -7.24 -4.97 6.57
C ARG A 25 -6.05 -5.20 7.48
N GLN A 26 -5.95 -6.36 8.12
CA GLN A 26 -4.86 -6.68 9.06
C GLN A 26 -3.49 -6.58 8.38
N THR A 27 -3.36 -7.11 7.16
CA THR A 27 -2.12 -7.00 6.39
C THR A 27 -1.86 -5.58 5.89
N GLY A 28 -2.91 -4.79 5.63
CA GLY A 28 -2.80 -3.38 5.27
C GLY A 28 -2.25 -2.53 6.41
N GLU A 29 -2.76 -2.72 7.62
CA GLU A 29 -2.27 -2.07 8.85
C GLU A 29 -0.79 -2.43 9.10
N ALA A 30 -0.44 -3.72 9.05
CA ALA A 30 0.95 -4.16 9.20
C ALA A 30 1.88 -3.61 8.10
N THR A 31 1.37 -3.50 6.87
CA THR A 31 2.11 -2.92 5.73
C THR A 31 2.34 -1.43 5.94
N ALA A 32 1.34 -0.70 6.42
CA ALA A 32 1.44 0.72 6.74
C ALA A 32 2.52 0.98 7.79
N SER A 33 2.53 0.21 8.89
CA SER A 33 3.54 0.32 9.95
C SER A 33 4.96 0.10 9.42
N LYS A 34 5.18 -0.96 8.63
CA LYS A 34 6.49 -1.23 8.01
C LYS A 34 6.94 -0.12 7.08
N ILE A 35 6.03 0.45 6.30
CA ILE A 35 6.34 1.60 5.44
C ILE A 35 6.72 2.81 6.28
N VAL A 36 6.00 3.10 7.36
CA VAL A 36 6.34 4.21 8.26
C VAL A 36 7.74 4.05 8.84
N GLU A 37 8.13 2.83 9.24
CA GLU A 37 9.49 2.52 9.69
C GLU A 37 10.53 2.77 8.61
N LEU A 38 10.31 2.28 7.39
CA LEU A 38 11.21 2.53 6.25
C LEU A 38 11.36 4.02 5.93
N MET A 39 10.29 4.80 6.12
CA MET A 39 10.28 6.25 5.88
C MET A 39 11.06 7.03 6.94
N ARG A 40 11.27 6.47 8.15
CA ARG A 40 12.11 7.06 9.20
C ARG A 40 13.61 6.93 8.93
N ALA A 41 14.01 6.03 8.04
CA ALA A 41 15.42 5.86 7.70
C ALA A 41 16.00 7.11 7.00
N VAL A 42 17.29 7.38 7.25
CA VAL A 42 18.06 8.46 6.60
C VAL A 42 17.97 8.32 5.08
N LYS A 43 18.29 7.12 4.55
CA LYS A 43 18.15 6.75 3.15
C LYS A 43 16.94 5.86 2.94
N ILE A 44 15.92 6.35 2.24
CA ILE A 44 14.74 5.54 1.91
C ILE A 44 15.10 4.56 0.79
N LYS A 45 14.75 3.28 1.01
CA LYS A 45 14.78 2.25 -0.04
C LYS A 45 13.44 2.25 -0.78
N VAL A 46 13.33 3.04 -1.84
CA VAL A 46 12.09 3.18 -2.64
C VAL A 46 11.55 1.83 -3.11
N GLY A 47 12.45 0.96 -3.62
CA GLY A 47 12.08 -0.39 -4.04
C GLY A 47 11.46 -1.24 -2.91
N ALA A 48 11.89 -1.06 -1.67
CA ALA A 48 11.33 -1.80 -0.53
C ALA A 48 9.90 -1.34 -0.21
N VAL A 49 9.64 -0.02 -0.29
CA VAL A 49 8.28 0.54 -0.12
C VAL A 49 7.36 0.01 -1.22
N ALA A 50 7.79 0.09 -2.48
CA ALA A 50 7.02 -0.41 -3.61
C ALA A 50 6.71 -1.91 -3.48
N GLN A 51 7.70 -2.73 -3.10
CA GLN A 51 7.51 -4.16 -2.90
C GLN A 51 6.51 -4.49 -1.79
N LEU A 52 6.52 -3.76 -0.68
CA LEU A 52 5.53 -3.94 0.39
C LEU A 52 4.11 -3.68 -0.11
N ILE A 53 3.92 -2.59 -0.87
CA ILE A 53 2.61 -2.22 -1.41
C ILE A 53 2.15 -3.25 -2.44
N VAL A 54 3.02 -3.68 -3.37
CA VAL A 54 2.67 -4.73 -4.36
C VAL A 54 2.29 -6.04 -3.66
N LYS A 55 3.05 -6.47 -2.65
CA LYS A 55 2.76 -7.71 -1.90
C LYS A 55 1.39 -7.66 -1.22
N TRP A 56 1.04 -6.51 -0.65
CA TRP A 56 -0.27 -6.30 -0.04
C TRP A 56 -1.40 -6.24 -1.07
N LEU A 57 -1.23 -5.48 -2.17
CA LEU A 57 -2.25 -5.38 -3.21
C LEU A 57 -2.53 -6.73 -3.90
N ARG A 58 -1.54 -7.63 -4.01
CA ARG A 58 -1.73 -9.00 -4.53
C ARG A 58 -2.71 -9.86 -3.74
N LEU A 59 -3.10 -9.44 -2.54
CA LEU A 59 -4.14 -10.14 -1.78
C LEU A 59 -5.54 -9.91 -2.36
N ILE A 60 -5.69 -8.92 -3.26
CA ILE A 60 -6.93 -8.64 -3.96
C ILE A 60 -7.18 -9.74 -5.02
N PRO A 61 -8.28 -10.51 -4.91
CA PRO A 61 -8.64 -11.48 -5.92
C PRO A 61 -9.22 -10.79 -7.17
N GLY A 62 -9.01 -11.37 -8.35
CA GLY A 62 -9.67 -10.94 -9.59
C GLY A 62 -9.17 -9.62 -10.19
N VAL A 63 -8.10 -9.04 -9.65
CA VAL A 63 -7.49 -7.81 -10.18
C VAL A 63 -6.25 -8.12 -10.99
N ASN A 64 -6.13 -7.48 -12.16
CA ASN A 64 -5.02 -7.74 -13.07
C ASN A 64 -3.69 -7.19 -12.54
N ARG A 65 -2.59 -7.81 -12.97
CA ARG A 65 -1.24 -7.45 -12.53
C ARG A 65 -0.87 -5.99 -12.84
N TYR A 66 -1.26 -5.48 -14.00
CA TYR A 66 -0.95 -4.11 -14.42
C TYR A 66 -1.55 -3.07 -13.47
N PHE A 67 -2.81 -3.26 -13.06
CA PHE A 67 -3.49 -2.41 -12.09
C PHE A 67 -2.75 -2.41 -10.76
N LEU A 68 -2.36 -3.59 -10.24
CA LEU A 68 -1.63 -3.70 -8.97
C LEU A 68 -0.29 -2.96 -9.02
N GLU A 69 0.43 -3.07 -10.13
CA GLU A 69 1.71 -2.39 -10.35
C GLU A 69 1.53 -0.86 -10.44
N GLN A 70 0.52 -0.39 -11.18
CA GLN A 70 0.22 1.04 -11.32
C GLN A 70 -0.24 1.65 -9.99
N GLU A 71 -1.15 1.00 -9.27
CA GLU A 71 -1.58 1.46 -7.95
C GLU A 71 -0.43 1.46 -6.95
N ALA A 72 0.44 0.44 -6.98
CA ALA A 72 1.62 0.41 -6.12
C ALA A 72 2.57 1.57 -6.42
N LYS A 73 2.81 1.89 -7.69
CA LYS A 73 3.62 3.03 -8.11
C LYS A 73 3.04 4.35 -7.60
N ILE A 74 1.75 4.62 -7.88
CA ILE A 74 1.05 5.83 -7.45
C ILE A 74 1.12 6.02 -5.93
N LYS A 75 0.90 4.93 -5.17
CA LYS A 75 0.94 4.97 -3.70
C LYS A 75 2.36 5.19 -3.19
N THR A 76 3.36 4.55 -3.80
CA THR A 76 4.78 4.75 -3.47
C THR A 76 5.15 6.21 -3.63
N ASP A 77 4.85 6.81 -4.79
CA ASP A 77 5.18 8.22 -5.08
C ASP A 77 4.54 9.17 -4.07
N LYS A 78 3.25 8.97 -3.75
CA LYS A 78 2.53 9.75 -2.74
C LYS A 78 3.13 9.61 -1.34
N ILE A 79 3.57 8.42 -0.96
CA ILE A 79 4.21 8.17 0.33
C ILE A 79 5.58 8.86 0.40
N LEU A 80 6.39 8.79 -0.65
CA LEU A 80 7.70 9.45 -0.70
C LEU A 80 7.57 10.97 -0.62
N ALA A 81 6.55 11.54 -1.26
CA ALA A 81 6.24 12.97 -1.18
C ALA A 81 5.93 13.44 0.25
N LEU A 82 5.49 12.56 1.17
CA LEU A 82 5.28 12.93 2.57
C LEU A 82 6.58 13.32 3.29
N LYS A 83 7.72 12.74 2.91
CA LYS A 83 9.02 13.12 3.51
C LYS A 83 9.51 14.47 2.98
N GLN A 84 9.26 14.75 1.70
CA GLN A 84 9.67 16.02 1.07
C GLN A 84 8.87 17.23 1.56
N ARG A 85 7.68 17.00 2.14
CA ARG A 85 6.81 18.05 2.69
C ARG A 85 7.01 18.34 4.19
N ARG A 86 7.94 17.65 4.87
CA ARG A 86 8.32 18.01 6.23
C ARG A 86 9.38 19.12 6.15
N PRO A 87 9.11 20.34 6.68
CA PRO A 87 10.13 21.38 6.80
C PRO A 87 11.28 20.95 7.71
#